data_AF-A0A3B9RPF8-F1
#
_entry.id   AF-A0A3B9RPF8-F1
#
_cell.length_a   1.000
_cell.length_b   1.000
_cell.length_c   1.000
_cell.angle_alpha   90.00
_cell.angle_beta   90.00
_cell.angle_gamma   90.00
#
_symmetry.space_group_name_H-M   'P 1'
#
loop_
_entity.id
_entity.type
_entity.pdbx_description
1 polymer ?
#
loop_
_entity_poly.entity_id
_entity_poly.type
_entity_poly.pdbx_seq_one_letter_code
_entity_poly.pdbx_strand_id
1 'polypeptide(L)'
;MSFLLVGMLNTTWQQLCMFGVGFLLIYLAIAKKLEPALLLPMGFGSILVNLPFSGAITQSMQGIGEVTGILDWLFTMGIESAEAMPLLLFIGIGAMIDFGPLLANPKLILFGAAAQWGIFATISLATLMGFSLVDAASIGIIGAADGPTSILVSQVLGSKYIGPIAIAAYSYMALVPIIQPFAIRLVTTKKERCIRMTYN
;
A
#
# COMPACT_ATOMS: atom_id res chain seq x y z
N MET A 1 -29.74 -24.16 1.52
CA MET A 1 -30.20 -22.88 0.93
C MET A 1 -30.41 -21.76 1.95
N SER A 2 -30.78 -22.06 3.20
CA SER A 2 -30.86 -21.06 4.27
C SER A 2 -29.52 -20.36 4.54
N PHE A 3 -28.40 -21.08 4.54
CA PHE A 3 -27.06 -20.51 4.78
C PHE A 3 -26.65 -19.44 3.75
N LEU A 4 -26.91 -19.67 2.46
CA LEU A 4 -26.61 -18.67 1.40
C LEU A 4 -27.51 -17.44 1.50
N LEU A 5 -28.79 -17.65 1.84
CA LEU A 5 -29.73 -16.55 2.08
C LEU A 5 -29.36 -15.74 3.34
N VAL A 6 -28.89 -16.40 4.40
CA VAL A 6 -28.38 -15.77 5.63
C VAL A 6 -27.07 -15.01 5.35
N GLY A 7 -26.22 -15.52 4.46
CA GLY A 7 -25.03 -14.81 3.98
C GLY A 7 -25.39 -13.53 3.24
N MET A 8 -26.35 -13.57 2.30
CA MET A 8 -26.81 -12.37 1.59
C MET A 8 -27.52 -11.36 2.51
N LEU A 9 -28.28 -11.84 3.50
CA LEU A 9 -29.03 -10.99 4.45
C LEU A 9 -28.14 -10.33 5.51
N ASN A 10 -26.95 -10.89 5.79
CA ASN A 10 -25.97 -10.30 6.71
C ASN A 10 -24.92 -9.44 5.99
N THR A 11 -24.95 -9.34 4.66
CA THR A 11 -24.04 -8.46 3.92
C THR A 11 -24.34 -7.02 4.29
N THR A 12 -23.38 -6.36 4.93
CA THR A 12 -23.50 -4.95 5.29
C THR A 12 -23.25 -4.07 4.06
N TRP A 13 -23.79 -2.86 4.06
CA TRP A 13 -23.57 -1.92 2.95
C TRP A 13 -22.08 -1.55 2.81
N GLN A 14 -21.33 -1.54 3.91
CA GLN A 14 -19.88 -1.32 3.91
C GLN A 14 -19.13 -2.41 3.14
N GLN A 15 -19.53 -3.68 3.29
CA GLN A 15 -18.94 -4.79 2.53
C GLN A 15 -19.23 -4.67 1.04
N LEU A 16 -20.44 -4.23 0.66
CA LEU A 16 -20.78 -3.95 -0.75
C LEU A 16 -19.91 -2.83 -1.33
N CYS A 17 -19.64 -1.77 -0.56
CA CYS A 17 -18.71 -0.72 -0.97
C CYS A 17 -17.30 -1.28 -1.18
N MET A 18 -16.81 -2.11 -0.26
CA MET A 18 -15.48 -2.73 -0.37
C MET A 18 -15.35 -3.68 -1.55
N PHE A 19 -16.42 -4.42 -1.89
CA PHE A 19 -16.46 -5.20 -3.13
C PHE A 19 -16.33 -4.31 -4.36
N GLY A 20 -17.04 -3.18 -4.38
CA GLY A 20 -16.90 -2.17 -5.44
C GLY A 20 -15.46 -1.69 -5.61
N VAL A 21 -14.78 -1.39 -4.50
CA VAL A 21 -13.35 -1.03 -4.49
C VAL A 21 -12.49 -2.19 -5.01
N GLY A 22 -12.71 -3.41 -4.52
CA GLY A 22 -11.98 -4.60 -4.96
C GLY A 22 -12.10 -4.85 -6.46
N PHE A 23 -13.30 -4.78 -7.02
CA PHE A 23 -13.53 -4.89 -8.47
C PHE A 23 -12.86 -3.76 -9.25
N LEU A 24 -12.87 -2.53 -8.72
CA LEU A 24 -12.20 -1.40 -9.35
C LEU A 24 -10.67 -1.61 -9.40
N LEU A 25 -10.07 -2.12 -8.33
CA LEU A 25 -8.63 -2.44 -8.30
C LEU A 25 -8.29 -3.55 -9.31
N ILE A 26 -9.10 -4.62 -9.36
CA ILE A 26 -8.94 -5.70 -10.35
C ILE A 26 -9.08 -5.16 -11.78
N TYR A 27 -10.06 -4.29 -12.03
CA TYR A 27 -10.26 -3.67 -13.33
C TYR A 27 -9.05 -2.81 -13.74
N LEU A 28 -8.50 -2.01 -12.82
CA LEU A 28 -7.31 -1.20 -13.08
C LEU A 28 -6.07 -2.08 -13.35
N ALA A 29 -5.93 -3.18 -12.62
CA ALA A 29 -4.84 -4.13 -12.81
C ALA A 29 -4.88 -4.80 -14.19
N ILE A 30 -6.06 -5.24 -14.64
CA ILE A 30 -6.21 -6.01 -15.88
C ILE A 30 -6.37 -5.09 -17.09
N ALA A 31 -7.36 -4.20 -17.07
CA ALA A 31 -7.72 -3.38 -18.23
C ALA A 31 -6.70 -2.26 -18.49
N LYS A 32 -6.15 -1.66 -17.43
CA LYS A 32 -5.15 -0.59 -17.53
C LYS A 32 -3.72 -1.06 -17.33
N LYS A 33 -3.50 -2.36 -17.04
CA LYS A 33 -2.19 -2.96 -16.79
C LYS A 33 -1.36 -2.20 -15.75
N LEU A 34 -2.04 -1.56 -14.78
CA LEU A 34 -1.39 -0.86 -13.69
C LEU A 34 -0.93 -1.90 -12.68
N GLU A 35 0.39 -1.97 -12.43
CA GLU A 35 1.06 -2.89 -11.50
C GLU A 35 0.29 -4.19 -11.19
N PRO A 36 0.08 -5.07 -12.20
CA PRO A 36 -0.84 -6.19 -12.05
C PRO A 36 -0.41 -7.16 -10.95
N ALA A 37 0.89 -7.26 -10.69
CA ALA A 37 1.46 -8.11 -9.65
C ALA A 37 1.00 -7.72 -8.24
N LEU A 38 0.67 -6.44 -7.99
CA LEU A 38 0.26 -5.94 -6.67
C LEU A 38 -1.24 -5.64 -6.60
N LEU A 39 -1.77 -4.92 -7.59
CA LEU A 39 -3.17 -4.46 -7.58
C LEU A 39 -4.17 -5.61 -7.71
N LEU A 40 -3.83 -6.68 -8.44
CA LEU A 40 -4.73 -7.83 -8.62
C LEU A 40 -4.88 -8.64 -7.32
N PRO A 41 -3.81 -9.10 -6.64
CA PRO A 41 -3.95 -9.75 -5.33
C PRO A 41 -4.63 -8.87 -4.29
N MET A 42 -4.35 -7.56 -4.27
CA MET A 42 -4.95 -6.63 -3.33
C MET A 42 -6.46 -6.48 -3.55
N GLY A 43 -6.90 -6.34 -4.81
CA GLY A 43 -8.32 -6.28 -5.16
C GLY A 43 -9.05 -7.57 -4.82
N PHE A 44 -8.42 -8.72 -5.07
CA PHE A 44 -8.98 -10.03 -4.72
C PHE A 44 -9.06 -10.24 -3.19
N GLY A 45 -8.00 -9.89 -2.47
CA GLY A 45 -7.95 -9.96 -1.01
C GLY A 45 -9.00 -9.08 -0.34
N SER A 46 -9.20 -7.86 -0.87
CA SER A 46 -10.28 -6.96 -0.41
C SER A 46 -11.65 -7.60 -0.53
N ILE A 47 -11.93 -8.32 -1.62
CA ILE A 47 -13.19 -9.05 -1.78
C ILE A 47 -13.27 -10.21 -0.77
N LEU A 48 -12.23 -11.05 -0.67
CA LEU A 48 -12.23 -12.24 0.20
C LEU A 48 -12.43 -11.93 1.69
N VAL A 49 -11.79 -10.87 2.19
CA VAL A 49 -11.88 -10.42 3.59
C VAL A 49 -13.27 -9.87 3.93
N ASN A 50 -13.99 -9.33 2.94
CA ASN A 50 -15.31 -8.75 3.14
C ASN A 50 -16.47 -9.74 2.88
N LEU A 51 -16.19 -11.01 2.57
CA LEU A 51 -17.23 -12.03 2.38
C LEU A 51 -17.83 -12.48 3.73
N PRO A 52 -19.16 -12.39 3.92
CA PRO A 52 -19.80 -12.84 5.16
C PRO A 52 -19.67 -14.35 5.32
N PHE A 53 -19.39 -14.81 6.55
CA PHE A 53 -19.20 -16.23 6.88
C PHE A 53 -18.09 -16.95 6.07
N SER A 54 -17.11 -16.19 5.56
CA SER A 54 -15.93 -16.72 4.87
C SER A 54 -14.84 -17.23 5.82
N GLY A 55 -14.42 -18.49 5.70
CA GLY A 55 -13.24 -19.02 6.42
C GLY A 55 -11.90 -18.36 6.03
N ALA A 56 -11.91 -17.31 5.21
CA ALA A 56 -10.71 -16.54 4.87
C ALA A 56 -10.20 -15.69 6.05
N ILE A 57 -11.10 -15.18 6.89
CA ILE A 57 -10.80 -14.41 8.10
C ILE A 57 -11.26 -15.15 9.35
N THR A 58 -10.62 -14.87 10.48
CA THR A 58 -10.92 -15.51 11.75
C THR A 58 -12.29 -15.07 12.23
N GLN A 59 -13.20 -16.02 12.39
CA GLN A 59 -14.54 -15.75 12.88
C GLN A 59 -15.14 -16.95 13.59
N SER A 60 -16.03 -16.67 14.54
CA SER A 60 -16.83 -17.69 15.20
C SER A 60 -17.97 -18.14 14.29
N MET A 61 -17.92 -19.39 13.81
CA MET A 61 -19.04 -19.99 13.06
C MET A 61 -19.96 -20.74 14.01
N GLN A 62 -21.28 -20.47 13.92
CA GLN A 62 -22.28 -21.19 14.70
C GLN A 62 -22.19 -22.71 14.42
N GLY A 63 -21.87 -23.48 15.45
CA GLY A 63 -21.80 -24.95 15.42
C GLY A 63 -20.39 -25.55 15.27
N ILE A 64 -19.36 -24.75 14.95
CA ILE A 64 -17.98 -25.25 14.71
C ILE A 64 -16.96 -24.61 15.69
N GLY A 65 -17.20 -23.38 16.17
CA GLY A 65 -16.29 -22.64 17.05
C GLY A 65 -15.55 -21.52 16.32
N GLU A 66 -14.46 -21.00 16.91
CA GLU A 66 -13.55 -20.08 16.23
C GLU A 66 -12.76 -20.84 15.15
N VAL A 67 -12.94 -20.42 13.90
CA VAL A 67 -12.14 -20.92 12.79
C VAL A 67 -11.11 -19.85 12.47
N THR A 68 -9.82 -20.16 12.64
CA THR A 68 -8.72 -19.27 12.25
C THR A 68 -8.68 -19.13 10.73
N GLY A 69 -8.81 -17.90 10.24
CA GLY A 69 -8.77 -17.61 8.81
C GLY A 69 -7.36 -17.72 8.26
N ILE A 70 -7.21 -18.28 7.06
CA ILE A 70 -5.89 -18.42 6.45
C ILE A 70 -5.24 -17.06 6.12
N LEU A 71 -6.05 -16.04 5.80
CA LEU A 71 -5.53 -14.70 5.52
C LEU A 71 -5.06 -14.00 6.80
N ASP A 72 -5.79 -14.17 7.90
CA ASP A 72 -5.36 -13.65 9.21
C ASP A 72 -4.08 -14.34 9.68
N TRP A 73 -3.98 -15.66 9.51
CA TRP A 73 -2.77 -16.40 9.85
C TRP A 73 -1.56 -15.93 9.01
N LEU A 74 -1.74 -15.76 7.70
CA LEU A 74 -0.69 -15.23 6.81
C LEU A 74 -0.31 -13.79 7.17
N PHE A 75 -1.28 -12.94 7.52
CA PHE A 75 -1.02 -11.57 7.95
C PHE A 75 -0.24 -11.54 9.27
N THR A 76 -0.71 -12.29 10.26
CA THR A 76 -0.10 -12.34 11.60
C THR A 76 1.33 -12.87 11.51
N MET A 77 1.54 -14.01 10.84
CA MET A 77 2.86 -14.64 10.73
C MET A 77 3.80 -13.89 9.78
N GLY A 78 3.28 -13.37 8.66
CA GLY A 78 4.11 -12.83 7.58
C GLY A 78 4.38 -11.33 7.66
N ILE A 79 3.47 -10.56 8.25
CA ILE A 79 3.52 -9.09 8.28
C ILE A 79 3.65 -8.60 9.72
N GLU A 80 2.73 -8.99 10.61
CA GLU A 80 2.65 -8.43 11.97
C GLU A 80 3.80 -8.88 12.88
N SER A 81 4.10 -10.18 12.93
CA SER A 81 5.04 -10.73 13.92
C SER A 81 6.50 -10.79 13.46
N ALA A 82 6.76 -10.81 12.16
CA ALA A 82 8.12 -11.01 11.64
C ALA A 82 8.56 -10.01 10.57
N GLU A 83 7.64 -9.20 10.02
CA GLU A 83 7.86 -8.40 8.80
C GLU A 83 8.62 -9.15 7.69
N ALA A 84 8.52 -10.49 7.69
CA ALA A 84 9.34 -11.35 6.88
C ALA A 84 8.94 -11.23 5.40
N MET A 85 7.64 -11.14 5.13
CA MET A 85 7.13 -11.02 3.76
C MET A 85 7.56 -9.69 3.11
N PRO A 86 7.42 -8.52 3.77
CA PRO A 86 7.98 -7.29 3.23
C PRO A 86 9.50 -7.28 3.12
N LEU A 87 10.26 -7.78 4.11
CA LEU A 87 11.73 -7.83 4.01
C LEU A 87 12.20 -8.68 2.81
N LEU A 88 11.58 -9.84 2.58
CA LEU A 88 11.86 -10.67 1.42
C LEU A 88 11.52 -9.96 0.11
N LEU A 89 10.43 -9.19 0.06
CA LEU A 89 10.08 -8.35 -1.08
C LEU A 89 11.21 -7.34 -1.38
N PHE A 90 11.75 -6.66 -0.36
CA PHE A 90 12.84 -5.69 -0.54
C PHE A 90 14.16 -6.33 -0.95
N ILE A 91 14.49 -7.51 -0.43
CA ILE A 91 15.65 -8.29 -0.90
C ILE A 91 15.47 -8.62 -2.39
N GLY A 92 14.27 -9.05 -2.79
CA GLY A 92 13.95 -9.34 -4.19
C GLY A 92 14.04 -8.10 -5.08
N ILE A 93 13.47 -6.98 -4.67
CA ILE A 93 13.57 -5.70 -5.38
C ILE A 93 15.04 -5.28 -5.50
N GLY A 94 15.80 -5.31 -4.41
CA GLY A 94 17.22 -4.98 -4.38
C GLY A 94 18.05 -5.85 -5.32
N ALA A 95 17.77 -7.14 -5.41
CA ALA A 95 18.43 -8.06 -6.32
C ALA A 95 18.11 -7.81 -7.81
N MET A 96 16.96 -7.19 -8.10
CA MET A 96 16.52 -6.86 -9.47
C MET A 96 16.89 -5.44 -9.92
N ILE A 97 17.34 -4.56 -9.02
CA ILE A 97 17.69 -3.19 -9.36
C ILE A 97 18.98 -3.15 -10.19
N ASP A 98 18.89 -2.58 -11.39
CA ASP A 98 20.04 -2.24 -12.21
C ASP A 98 20.58 -0.86 -11.81
N PHE A 99 21.82 -0.84 -11.31
CA PHE A 99 22.52 0.39 -10.94
C PHE A 99 23.21 1.08 -12.13
N GLY A 100 23.29 0.44 -13.31
CA GLY A 100 23.92 0.98 -14.51
C GLY A 100 23.44 2.39 -14.87
N PRO A 101 22.13 2.65 -14.97
CA PRO A 101 21.60 4.00 -15.26
C PRO A 101 21.96 5.04 -14.20
N LEU A 102 22.00 4.65 -12.91
CA LEU A 102 22.35 5.55 -11.81
C LEU A 102 23.83 5.92 -11.83
N LEU A 103 24.70 4.95 -12.10
CA LEU A 103 26.15 5.14 -12.17
C LEU A 103 26.55 5.92 -13.43
N ALA A 104 25.86 5.72 -14.55
CA ALA A 104 26.12 6.45 -15.80
C ALA A 104 25.79 7.95 -15.71
N ASN A 105 24.79 8.33 -14.90
CA ASN A 105 24.46 9.73 -14.64
C ASN A 105 24.19 9.99 -13.14
N PRO A 106 25.24 10.24 -12.34
CA PRO A 106 25.11 10.45 -10.90
C PRO A 106 24.22 11.64 -10.52
N LYS A 107 23.95 12.57 -11.44
CA LYS A 107 23.01 13.68 -11.21
C LYS A 107 21.59 13.16 -10.89
N LEU A 108 21.26 11.94 -11.29
CA LEU A 108 19.99 11.28 -10.95
C LEU A 108 19.82 11.08 -9.43
N ILE A 109 20.91 10.94 -8.67
CA ILE A 109 20.88 10.84 -7.20
C ILE A 109 20.28 12.11 -6.58
N LEU A 110 20.55 13.29 -7.16
CA LEU A 110 20.03 14.55 -6.65
C LEU A 110 18.50 14.63 -6.76
N PHE A 111 17.93 14.07 -7.84
CA PHE A 111 16.47 13.97 -7.97
C PHE A 111 15.87 13.01 -6.92
N GLY A 112 16.58 11.94 -6.59
CA GLY A 112 16.23 11.05 -5.48
C GLY A 112 16.21 11.79 -4.13
N ALA A 113 17.21 12.64 -3.87
CA ALA A 113 17.23 13.48 -2.66
C ALA A 113 16.07 14.48 -2.63
N ALA A 114 15.75 15.11 -3.76
CA ALA A 114 14.61 16.03 -3.87
C ALA A 114 13.26 15.31 -3.68
N ALA A 115 13.14 14.05 -4.09
CA ALA A 115 11.92 13.26 -3.90
C ALA A 115 11.58 13.05 -2.41
N GLN A 116 12.59 12.99 -1.54
CA GLN A 116 12.40 12.85 -0.09
C GLN A 116 11.81 14.11 0.58
N TRP A 117 11.71 15.23 -0.15
CA TRP A 117 11.08 16.44 0.39
C TRP A 117 9.61 16.23 0.76
N GLY A 118 8.94 15.27 0.12
CA GLY A 118 7.57 14.86 0.47
C GLY A 118 7.41 14.43 1.94
N ILE A 119 8.46 13.84 2.55
CA ILE A 119 8.45 13.48 3.96
C ILE A 119 8.31 14.74 4.82
N PHE A 120 9.18 15.72 4.62
CA PHE A 120 9.18 16.96 5.41
C PHE A 120 7.89 17.76 5.24
N ALA A 121 7.34 17.80 4.03
CA ALA A 121 6.05 18.43 3.77
C ALA A 121 4.92 17.74 4.55
N THR A 122 4.92 16.41 4.57
CA THR A 122 3.92 15.61 5.30
C THR A 122 4.05 15.80 6.82
N ILE A 123 5.27 15.80 7.37
CA ILE A 123 5.52 16.07 8.80
C ILE A 123 5.01 17.47 9.18
N SER A 124 5.31 18.47 8.35
CA SER A 124 4.91 19.85 8.60
C SER A 124 3.39 19.99 8.63
N LEU A 125 2.69 19.39 7.65
CA LEU A 125 1.23 19.38 7.60
C LEU A 125 0.62 18.62 8.78
N ALA A 126 1.14 17.45 9.13
CA ALA A 126 0.64 16.68 10.27
C ALA A 126 0.81 17.43 11.59
N THR A 127 1.95 18.12 11.77
CA THR A 127 2.19 18.96 12.96
C THR A 127 1.22 20.14 13.00
N LEU A 128 0.96 20.80 11.86
CA LEU A 128 -0.04 21.88 11.75
C LEU A 128 -1.47 21.41 12.03
N MET A 129 -1.78 20.13 11.75
CA MET A 129 -3.07 19.51 12.08
C MET A 129 -3.19 19.08 13.55
N GLY A 130 -2.16 19.31 14.38
CA GLY A 130 -2.18 19.05 15.81
C GLY A 130 -1.66 17.68 16.25
N PHE A 131 -1.02 16.92 15.37
CA PHE A 131 -0.37 15.67 15.76
C PHE A 131 0.92 15.93 16.57
N SER A 132 1.24 15.01 17.49
CA SER A 132 2.51 15.04 18.20
C SER A 132 3.68 14.93 17.21
N LEU A 133 4.85 15.49 17.53
CA LEU A 133 6.00 15.42 16.62
C LEU A 133 6.40 13.97 16.30
N VAL A 134 6.23 13.07 17.27
CA VAL A 134 6.49 11.63 17.13
C VAL A 134 5.54 11.02 16.09
N ASP A 135 4.23 11.26 16.24
CA ASP A 135 3.23 10.73 15.33
C ASP A 135 3.33 11.39 13.94
N ALA A 136 3.59 12.70 13.89
CA ALA A 136 3.80 13.44 12.65
C ALA A 136 5.03 12.93 11.89
N ALA A 137 6.13 12.62 12.59
CA ALA A 137 7.31 12.00 12.01
C ALA A 137 6.99 10.62 11.43
N SER A 138 6.28 9.76 12.18
CA SER A 138 5.88 8.44 11.69
C SER A 138 4.94 8.49 10.49
N ILE A 139 3.97 9.41 10.47
CA ILE A 139 3.09 9.66 9.32
C ILE A 139 3.90 10.18 8.12
N GLY A 140 4.87 11.06 8.40
CA GLY A 140 5.72 11.67 7.37
C GLY A 140 6.50 10.66 6.54
N ILE A 141 6.97 9.57 7.15
CA ILE A 141 7.76 8.53 6.49
C ILE A 141 6.98 7.83 5.37
N ILE A 142 5.64 7.85 5.40
CA ILE A 142 4.79 7.37 4.28
C ILE A 142 5.19 8.08 2.96
N GLY A 143 5.61 9.34 3.05
CA GLY A 143 6.09 10.13 1.90
C GLY A 143 7.38 9.60 1.27
N ALA A 144 8.12 8.73 1.94
CA ALA A 144 9.25 8.00 1.36
C ALA A 144 8.81 6.98 0.29
N ALA A 145 7.51 6.65 0.27
CA ALA A 145 6.93 5.55 -0.51
C ALA A 145 7.62 4.21 -0.24
N ASP A 146 8.01 3.98 1.01
CA ASP A 146 8.63 2.75 1.50
C ASP A 146 7.86 2.21 2.73
N GLY A 147 7.26 1.03 2.58
CA GLY A 147 6.27 0.46 3.50
C GLY A 147 6.93 -0.06 4.77
N PRO A 148 7.88 -1.00 4.66
CA PRO A 148 8.67 -1.49 5.80
C PRO A 148 9.37 -0.37 6.55
N THR A 149 9.97 0.59 5.85
CA THR A 149 10.61 1.73 6.55
C THR A 149 9.58 2.56 7.31
N SER A 150 8.37 2.77 6.77
CA SER A 150 7.29 3.47 7.48
C SER A 150 6.84 2.72 8.74
N ILE A 151 6.74 1.39 8.67
CA ILE A 151 6.32 0.56 9.81
C ILE A 151 7.43 0.55 10.86
N LEU A 152 8.66 0.24 10.48
CA LEU A 152 9.83 0.22 11.35
C LEU A 152 9.98 1.54 12.12
N VAL A 153 9.91 2.68 11.42
CA VAL A 153 10.05 3.98 12.07
C VAL A 153 8.87 4.27 12.99
N SER A 154 7.65 3.87 12.63
CA SER A 154 6.49 4.03 13.52
C SER A 154 6.60 3.20 14.81
N GLN A 155 7.20 2.00 14.74
CA GLN A 155 7.46 1.15 15.90
C GLN A 155 8.59 1.72 16.76
N VAL A 156 9.72 2.10 16.15
CA VAL A 156 10.88 2.65 16.86
C VAL A 156 10.55 3.96 17.57
N LEU A 157 9.74 4.81 16.94
CA LEU A 157 9.29 6.07 17.53
C LEU A 157 8.16 5.90 18.55
N GLY A 158 7.53 4.72 18.62
CA GLY A 158 6.43 4.45 19.54
C GLY A 158 5.15 5.21 19.18
N SER A 159 4.84 5.36 17.89
CA SER A 159 3.62 6.04 17.45
C SER A 159 2.38 5.27 17.87
N LYS A 160 1.30 6.00 18.17
CA LYS A 160 -0.02 5.41 18.44
C LYS A 160 -0.71 4.90 17.18
N TYR A 161 -0.19 5.25 16.00
CA TYR A 161 -0.84 5.05 14.71
C TYR A 161 -0.16 4.00 13.82
N ILE A 162 0.60 3.06 14.39
CA ILE A 162 1.34 2.01 13.64
C ILE A 162 0.42 1.27 12.65
N GLY A 163 -0.76 0.81 13.11
CA GLY A 163 -1.73 0.11 12.25
C GLY A 163 -2.23 0.96 11.07
N PRO A 164 -2.81 2.16 11.32
CA PRO A 164 -3.19 3.07 10.25
C PRO A 164 -2.06 3.46 9.28
N ILE A 165 -0.84 3.67 9.79
CA ILE A 165 0.34 4.00 8.99
C ILE A 165 0.69 2.83 8.06
N ALA A 166 0.70 1.59 8.57
CA ALA A 166 0.97 0.40 7.77
C ALA A 166 -0.02 0.25 6.60
N ILE A 167 -1.33 0.41 6.88
CA ILE A 167 -2.38 0.32 5.87
C ILE A 167 -2.23 1.44 4.83
N ALA A 168 -1.99 2.68 5.28
CA ALA A 168 -1.83 3.82 4.41
C ALA A 168 -0.59 3.67 3.50
N ALA A 169 0.55 3.24 4.05
CA ALA A 169 1.79 3.09 3.29
C ALA A 169 1.63 2.13 2.11
N TYR A 170 1.11 0.93 2.34
CA TYR A 170 0.91 -0.05 1.25
C TYR A 170 -0.23 0.36 0.29
N SER A 171 -1.30 0.97 0.80
CA SER A 171 -2.41 1.41 -0.06
C SER A 171 -1.99 2.54 -1.00
N TYR A 172 -1.20 3.51 -0.52
CA TYR A 172 -0.71 4.61 -1.35
C TYR A 172 0.25 4.13 -2.43
N MET A 173 1.10 3.13 -2.16
CA MET A 173 1.98 2.53 -3.17
C MET A 173 1.18 1.96 -4.35
N ALA A 174 0.13 1.20 -4.07
CA ALA A 174 -0.75 0.67 -5.11
C ALA A 174 -1.47 1.76 -5.92
N LEU A 175 -1.61 2.97 -5.37
CA LEU A 175 -2.23 4.11 -6.02
C LEU A 175 -1.24 4.98 -6.81
N VAL A 176 0.08 4.75 -6.69
CA VAL A 176 1.12 5.48 -7.44
C VAL A 176 0.83 5.53 -8.95
N PRO A 177 0.42 4.44 -9.62
CA PRO A 177 0.14 4.48 -11.06
C PRO A 177 -1.04 5.38 -11.44
N ILE A 178 -1.91 5.74 -10.49
CA ILE A 178 -3.03 6.66 -10.69
C ILE A 178 -2.60 8.10 -10.37
N ILE A 179 -1.93 8.28 -9.22
CA ILE A 179 -1.54 9.59 -8.69
C ILE A 179 -0.41 10.21 -9.51
N GLN A 180 0.62 9.42 -9.85
CA GLN A 180 1.84 9.92 -10.49
C GLN A 180 1.57 10.51 -11.89
N PRO A 181 0.84 9.86 -12.82
CA PRO A 181 0.56 10.47 -14.13
C PRO A 181 -0.27 11.75 -14.02
N PHE A 182 -1.16 11.82 -13.03
CA PHE A 182 -1.96 13.02 -12.77
C PHE A 182 -1.09 14.17 -12.25
N ALA A 183 -0.24 13.92 -11.26
CA ALA A 183 0.69 14.91 -10.71
C ALA A 183 1.65 15.45 -11.79
N ILE A 184 2.24 14.56 -12.60
CA ILE A 184 3.11 14.96 -13.72
C ILE A 184 2.35 15.88 -14.68
N ARG A 185 1.08 15.57 -14.97
CA ARG A 185 0.27 16.38 -15.89
C ARG A 185 0.03 17.80 -15.40
N LEU A 186 -0.03 18.01 -14.09
CA LEU A 186 -0.26 19.31 -13.48
C LEU A 186 0.99 20.21 -13.47
N VAL A 187 2.17 19.63 -13.27
CA VAL A 187 3.40 20.40 -13.05
C VAL A 187 4.33 20.52 -14.25
N THR A 188 4.14 19.69 -15.29
CA THR A 188 5.01 19.71 -16.48
C THR A 188 4.24 20.13 -17.74
N THR A 189 4.93 20.71 -18.70
CA THR A 189 4.39 21.08 -20.02
C THR A 189 4.62 19.99 -21.06
N LYS A 190 3.91 20.05 -22.20
CA LYS A 190 4.16 19.14 -23.34
C LYS A 190 5.59 19.27 -23.89
N LYS A 191 6.16 20.48 -23.90
CA LYS A 191 7.51 20.72 -24.43
C LYS A 191 8.58 19.99 -23.59
N GLU A 192 8.48 20.06 -22.27
CA GLU A 192 9.40 19.38 -21.34
C GLU A 192 9.32 17.85 -21.46
N ARG A 193 8.11 17.29 -21.61
CA ARG A 193 7.91 15.84 -21.78
C ARG A 193 8.46 15.29 -23.10
N CYS A 194 8.77 16.15 -24.07
CA CYS A 194 9.32 15.77 -25.37
C CYS A 194 10.85 15.90 -25.44
N ILE A 195 11.52 16.25 -24.35
CA ILE A 195 13.00 16.32 -24.29
C ILE A 195 13.56 14.90 -24.51
N ARG A 196 14.47 14.78 -25.48
CA ARG A 196 15.17 13.51 -25.76
C ARG A 196 16.31 13.34 -24.78
N MET A 197 16.28 12.25 -24.02
CA MET A 197 17.41 11.86 -23.18
C MET A 197 18.48 11.23 -24.06
N THR A 198 19.71 11.75 -23.99
CA THR A 198 20.88 11.13 -24.60
C THR A 198 21.26 9.92 -23.75
N TYR A 199 21.08 8.72 -24.29
CA TYR A 199 21.62 7.50 -23.70
C TYR A 199 23.10 7.42 -24.11
N ASN A 200 24.00 7.43 -23.13
CA ASN A 200 25.41 7.10 -23.32
C ASN A 200 25.61 5.62 -23.03
#